data_AF-A0A8B7DEM0-F1
#
_entry.id   AF-A0A8B7DEM0-F1
#
_cell.length_a   1.000
_cell.length_b   1.000
_cell.length_c   1.000
_cell.angle_alpha   90.00
_cell.angle_beta   90.00
_cell.angle_gamma   90.00
#
_symmetry.space_group_name_H-M   'P 1'
#
loop_
_entity.id
_entity.type
_entity.pdbx_description
1 polymer ?
#
loop_
_entity_poly.entity_id
_entity_poly.type
_entity_poly.pdbx_seq_one_letter_code
_entity_poly.pdbx_strand_id
1 'polypeptide(L)'
;MRGRVFAVTSAIAVVFTDLQEGLLEQYVTKASDIYYGLSPKEVTKLAYQYGKDWFSAYLKRHKKLSIRKPEATSQARVSSFNPTNIQKFYNNLQTILNRLKLESEDIWNMDETGITTVQTQDHFVARKGFKEIGCVTSAERGNLVTVAVAVSASGNSITPFFIFPRVKFKSYSLNGAPDGSAGAASPSGWMTEVQFF
;
A
#
# COMPACT_ATOMS: atom_id res chain seq x y z
N MET A 1 -34.09 -57.69 19.40
CA MET A 1 -33.87 -56.43 20.16
C MET A 1 -32.99 -55.54 19.31
N ARG A 2 -33.55 -54.48 18.71
CA ARG A 2 -32.89 -53.61 17.73
C ARG A 2 -32.12 -52.50 18.43
N GLY A 3 -30.87 -52.30 18.04
CA GLY A 3 -29.95 -51.33 18.63
C GLY A 3 -30.40 -49.88 18.43
N ARG A 4 -30.18 -49.05 19.46
CA ARG A 4 -30.34 -47.60 19.40
C ARG A 4 -29.30 -47.02 18.45
N VAL A 5 -29.78 -46.45 17.35
CA VAL A 5 -28.98 -45.53 16.52
C VAL A 5 -28.90 -44.21 17.29
N PHE A 6 -27.71 -43.87 17.79
CA PHE A 6 -27.42 -42.52 18.25
C PHE A 6 -27.30 -41.61 17.03
N ALA A 7 -28.29 -40.76 16.81
CA ALA A 7 -28.18 -39.66 15.86
C ALA A 7 -27.19 -38.64 16.45
N VAL A 8 -25.96 -38.64 15.93
CA VAL A 8 -25.04 -37.52 16.13
C VAL A 8 -25.53 -36.41 15.21
N THR A 9 -26.44 -35.57 15.69
CA THR A 9 -26.73 -34.28 15.07
C THR A 9 -25.46 -33.43 15.17
N SER A 10 -24.67 -33.43 14.11
CA SER A 10 -23.62 -32.43 13.90
C SER A 10 -24.30 -31.07 13.95
N ALA A 11 -24.11 -30.33 15.03
CA ALA A 11 -24.55 -28.95 15.13
C ALA A 11 -23.85 -28.17 14.02
N ILE A 12 -24.59 -27.84 12.97
CA ILE A 12 -24.15 -26.91 11.94
C ILE A 12 -23.77 -25.64 12.70
N ALA A 13 -22.49 -25.26 12.66
CA ALA A 13 -21.98 -24.10 13.37
C ALA A 13 -22.74 -22.87 12.86
N VAL A 14 -23.68 -22.37 13.67
CA VAL A 14 -24.55 -21.25 13.30
C VAL A 14 -23.67 -20.00 13.24
N VAL A 15 -23.51 -19.44 12.04
CA VAL A 15 -22.68 -18.25 11.78
C VAL A 15 -23.40 -16.99 12.24
N PHE A 16 -24.73 -17.01 12.26
CA PHE A 16 -25.60 -15.93 12.70
C PHE A 16 -26.12 -16.17 14.12
N THR A 17 -26.44 -15.09 14.82
CA THR A 17 -27.26 -15.16 16.04
C THR A 17 -28.73 -15.33 15.66
N ASP A 18 -29.56 -15.91 16.54
CA ASP A 18 -31.00 -16.09 16.30
C ASP A 18 -31.71 -14.79 15.90
N LEU A 19 -31.27 -13.66 16.47
CA LEU A 19 -31.77 -12.33 16.12
C LEU A 19 -31.35 -11.88 14.71
N GLN A 20 -30.13 -12.17 14.29
CA GLN A 20 -29.66 -11.84 12.94
C GLN A 20 -30.33 -12.71 11.87
N GLU A 21 -30.55 -13.99 12.17
CA GLU A 21 -31.29 -14.90 11.29
C GLU A 21 -32.76 -14.47 11.16
N GLY A 22 -33.42 -14.13 12.27
CA GLY A 22 -34.78 -13.59 12.25
C GLY A 22 -34.92 -12.25 11.52
N LEU A 23 -33.94 -11.35 11.63
CA LEU A 23 -33.93 -10.09 10.86
C LEU A 23 -33.72 -10.33 9.36
N LEU A 24 -32.85 -11.27 8.99
CA LEU A 24 -32.63 -11.64 7.60
C LEU A 24 -33.88 -12.27 6.99
N GLU A 25 -34.54 -13.18 7.72
CA GLU A 25 -35.81 -13.77 7.34
C GLU A 25 -36.91 -12.71 7.16
N GLN A 26 -37.09 -11.83 8.16
CA GLN A 26 -38.07 -10.75 8.09
C GLN A 26 -37.84 -9.82 6.89
N TYR A 27 -36.57 -9.52 6.58
CA TYR A 27 -36.21 -8.69 5.44
C TYR A 27 -36.52 -9.38 4.10
N VAL A 28 -36.19 -10.67 3.96
CA VAL A 28 -36.49 -11.44 2.74
C VAL A 28 -38.00 -11.55 2.51
N THR A 29 -38.78 -11.83 3.57
CA THR A 29 -40.24 -11.87 3.51
C THR A 29 -40.83 -10.52 3.13
N LYS A 30 -40.40 -9.43 3.79
CA LYS A 30 -40.86 -8.08 3.48
C LYS A 30 -40.49 -7.62 2.06
N ALA A 31 -39.31 -8.00 1.57
CA ALA A 31 -38.87 -7.71 0.20
C ALA A 31 -39.73 -8.45 -0.83
N SER A 32 -40.11 -9.70 -0.54
CA SER A 32 -41.04 -10.47 -1.37
C SER A 32 -42.43 -9.84 -1.40
N ASP A 33 -42.95 -9.39 -0.25
CA ASP A 33 -44.28 -8.79 -0.11
C ASP A 33 -44.44 -7.46 -0.88
N ILE A 34 -43.34 -6.73 -1.09
CA ILE A 34 -43.31 -5.50 -1.92
C ILE A 34 -42.94 -5.78 -3.39
N TYR A 35 -43.05 -7.04 -3.84
CA TYR A 35 -42.71 -7.50 -5.19
C TYR A 35 -41.24 -7.31 -5.59
N TYR A 36 -40.33 -7.25 -4.62
CA TYR A 36 -38.88 -7.15 -4.82
C TYR A 36 -38.17 -8.42 -4.34
N GLY A 37 -38.51 -9.55 -4.97
CA GLY A 37 -37.95 -10.86 -4.62
C GLY A 37 -36.43 -10.90 -4.79
N LEU A 38 -35.72 -11.44 -3.80
CA LEU A 38 -34.27 -11.57 -3.81
C LEU A 38 -33.88 -12.97 -4.30
N SER A 39 -32.96 -13.03 -5.26
CA SER A 39 -32.36 -14.30 -5.67
C SER A 39 -31.48 -14.89 -4.55
N PRO A 40 -31.22 -16.22 -4.54
CA PRO A 40 -30.33 -16.83 -3.55
C PRO A 40 -28.94 -16.18 -3.47
N LYS A 41 -28.43 -15.67 -4.60
CA LYS A 41 -27.14 -14.94 -4.66
C LYS A 41 -27.22 -13.61 -3.90
N GLU A 42 -28.33 -12.89 -4.03
CA GLU A 42 -28.54 -11.61 -3.35
C GLU A 42 -28.77 -11.80 -1.85
N VAL A 43 -29.50 -12.83 -1.46
CA VAL A 43 -29.67 -13.21 -0.04
C VAL A 43 -28.32 -13.58 0.58
N THR A 44 -27.48 -14.34 -0.13
CA THR A 44 -26.12 -14.68 0.36
C THR A 44 -25.24 -13.44 0.51
N LYS A 45 -25.33 -12.51 -0.43
CA LYS A 45 -24.60 -11.22 -0.37
C LYS A 45 -25.06 -10.36 0.80
N LEU A 46 -26.37 -10.35 1.07
CA LEU A 46 -26.96 -9.65 2.21
C LEU A 46 -26.52 -10.28 3.53
N ALA A 47 -26.57 -11.61 3.63
CA ALA A 47 -26.10 -12.36 4.79
C ALA A 47 -24.62 -12.05 5.11
N TYR A 48 -23.76 -11.94 4.08
CA TYR A 48 -22.36 -11.52 4.25
C TYR A 48 -22.22 -10.11 4.85
N GLN A 49 -23.12 -9.18 4.52
CA GLN A 49 -23.12 -7.84 5.10
C GLN A 49 -23.46 -7.87 6.61
N TYR A 50 -24.44 -8.67 7.01
CA TYR A 50 -24.78 -8.90 8.42
C TYR A 50 -23.67 -9.65 9.18
N GLY A 51 -22.91 -10.51 8.49
CA GLY A 51 -21.78 -11.27 9.05
C GLY A 51 -20.48 -10.48 9.24
N LYS A 52 -20.40 -9.22 8.80
CA LYS A 52 -19.22 -8.37 9.04
C LYS A 52 -18.94 -8.15 10.53
N ASP A 53 -19.99 -8.06 11.34
CA ASP A 53 -19.87 -7.92 12.79
C ASP A 53 -19.32 -9.19 13.43
N TRP A 54 -19.73 -10.36 12.92
CA TRP A 54 -19.17 -11.64 13.35
C TRP A 54 -17.66 -11.73 13.05
N PHE A 55 -17.24 -11.37 11.83
CA PHE A 55 -15.82 -11.43 11.46
C PHE A 55 -14.98 -10.43 12.27
N SER A 56 -15.49 -9.23 12.49
CA SER A 56 -14.86 -8.23 13.35
C SER A 56 -14.76 -8.72 14.81
N ALA A 57 -15.80 -9.36 15.34
CA ALA A 57 -15.80 -9.94 16.68
C ALA A 57 -14.86 -11.15 16.78
N TYR A 58 -14.77 -11.98 15.74
CA TYR A 58 -13.85 -13.10 15.64
C TYR A 58 -12.39 -12.63 15.71
N LEU A 59 -12.02 -11.62 14.91
CA LEU A 59 -10.67 -11.03 14.97
C LEU A 59 -10.35 -10.42 16.36
N LYS A 60 -11.33 -9.80 17.02
CA LYS A 60 -11.16 -9.30 18.41
C LYS A 60 -10.89 -10.43 19.42
N ARG A 61 -11.53 -11.59 19.27
CA ARG A 61 -11.30 -12.77 20.14
C ARG A 61 -9.95 -13.44 19.86
N HIS A 62 -9.48 -13.40 18.61
CA HIS A 62 -8.24 -14.03 18.19
C HIS A 62 -7.12 -13.02 17.95
N LYS A 63 -6.56 -12.47 19.05
CA LYS A 63 -5.48 -11.43 19.03
C LYS A 63 -4.19 -11.82 18.28
N LYS A 64 -3.99 -13.10 17.95
CA LYS A 64 -2.86 -13.57 17.11
C LYS A 64 -3.07 -13.27 15.62
N LEU A 65 -4.30 -12.99 15.20
CA LEU A 65 -4.67 -12.74 13.81
C LEU A 65 -4.82 -11.24 13.59
N SER A 66 -4.18 -10.72 12.55
CA SER A 66 -4.33 -9.34 12.12
C SER A 66 -4.56 -9.28 10.61
N ILE A 67 -5.42 -8.37 10.17
CA ILE A 67 -5.56 -8.08 8.74
C ILE A 67 -4.33 -7.26 8.33
N ARG A 68 -3.60 -7.75 7.33
CA ARG A 68 -2.46 -7.04 6.73
C ARG A 68 -2.68 -6.96 5.24
N LYS A 69 -2.32 -5.82 4.65
CA LYS A 69 -2.22 -5.69 3.21
C LYS A 69 -0.90 -6.34 2.78
N PRO A 70 -0.90 -7.34 1.88
CA PRO A 70 0.36 -7.89 1.38
C PRO A 70 1.08 -6.80 0.57
N GLU A 71 2.38 -6.68 0.81
CA GLU A 71 3.24 -5.87 -0.04
C GLU A 71 3.51 -6.63 -1.34
N ALA A 72 3.42 -5.93 -2.47
CA ALA A 72 3.65 -6.54 -3.78
C ALA A 72 5.15 -6.80 -3.98
N THR A 73 5.63 -7.92 -3.45
CA THR A 73 7.02 -8.35 -3.61
C THR A 73 7.16 -9.15 -4.90
N SER A 74 8.08 -8.75 -5.79
CA SER A 74 8.32 -9.50 -7.02
C SER A 74 8.88 -10.90 -6.72
N GLN A 75 8.55 -11.88 -7.57
CA GLN A 75 9.03 -13.26 -7.40
C GLN A 75 10.57 -13.34 -7.34
N ALA A 76 11.26 -12.49 -8.10
CA ALA A 76 12.72 -12.39 -8.09
C ALA A 76 13.29 -11.93 -6.73
N ARG A 77 12.58 -11.04 -6.01
CA ARG A 77 12.97 -10.64 -4.65
C ARG A 77 12.77 -11.78 -3.66
N VAL A 78 11.65 -12.51 -3.76
CA VAL A 78 11.37 -13.67 -2.89
C VAL A 78 12.38 -14.79 -3.10
N SER A 79 12.70 -15.14 -4.35
CA SER A 79 13.67 -16.21 -4.66
C SER A 79 15.10 -15.84 -4.26
N SER A 80 15.45 -14.54 -4.33
CA SER A 80 16.77 -14.03 -3.95
C SER A 80 16.93 -13.88 -2.43
N PHE A 81 15.84 -13.74 -1.68
CA PHE A 81 15.83 -13.64 -0.22
C PHE A 81 15.96 -15.03 0.44
N ASN A 82 17.07 -15.72 0.16
CA ASN A 82 17.41 -16.98 0.79
C ASN A 82 18.66 -16.84 1.67
N PRO A 83 18.80 -17.63 2.76
CA PRO A 83 19.92 -17.50 3.69
C PRO A 83 21.28 -17.60 3.00
N THR A 84 21.41 -18.48 2.01
CA THR A 84 22.67 -18.70 1.28
C THR A 84 23.10 -17.47 0.47
N ASN A 85 22.17 -16.83 -0.23
CA ASN A 85 22.42 -15.63 -1.02
C ASN A 85 22.71 -14.42 -0.12
N ILE A 86 21.96 -14.29 0.97
CA ILE A 86 22.19 -13.26 1.99
C ILE A 86 23.59 -13.43 2.60
N GLN A 87 23.98 -14.66 2.95
CA GLN A 87 25.30 -14.93 3.50
C GLN A 87 26.41 -14.62 2.49
N LYS A 88 26.24 -15.01 1.22
CA LYS A 88 27.19 -14.68 0.15
C LYS A 88 27.33 -13.16 -0.02
N PHE A 89 26.22 -12.43 0.01
CA PHE A 89 26.23 -10.96 -0.05
C PHE A 89 27.04 -10.35 1.10
N TYR A 90 26.76 -10.74 2.34
CA TYR A 90 27.49 -10.21 3.50
C TYR A 90 28.96 -10.61 3.52
N ASN A 91 29.31 -11.82 3.10
CA ASN A 91 30.70 -12.25 2.98
C ASN A 91 31.46 -11.38 1.96
N ASN A 92 30.84 -11.11 0.80
CA ASN A 92 31.42 -10.26 -0.22
C ASN A 92 31.56 -8.82 0.27
N LEU A 93 30.53 -8.29 0.93
CA LEU A 93 30.55 -6.96 1.52
C LEU A 93 31.68 -6.82 2.55
N GLN A 94 31.79 -7.77 3.50
CA GLN A 94 32.85 -7.77 4.51
C GLN A 94 34.24 -7.81 3.88
N THR A 95 34.43 -8.60 2.81
CA THR A 95 35.69 -8.70 2.10
C THR A 95 36.09 -7.34 1.51
N ILE A 96 35.14 -6.62 0.91
CA ILE A 96 35.37 -5.31 0.33
C ILE A 96 35.65 -4.26 1.40
N LEU A 97 34.85 -4.24 2.47
CA LEU A 97 35.02 -3.32 3.60
C LEU A 97 36.41 -3.47 4.21
N ASN A 98 36.85 -4.71 4.46
CA ASN A 98 38.17 -4.97 5.04
C ASN A 98 39.31 -4.63 4.08
N ARG A 99 39.14 -4.89 2.77
CA ARG A 99 40.17 -4.62 1.76
C ARG A 99 40.40 -3.14 1.54
N LEU A 100 39.32 -2.37 1.46
CA LEU A 100 39.37 -0.93 1.17
C LEU A 100 39.43 -0.07 2.44
N LYS A 101 39.29 -0.68 3.62
CA LYS A 101 39.24 0.01 4.93
C LYS A 101 38.22 1.15 4.92
N LEU A 102 37.04 0.88 4.36
CA LEU A 102 35.96 1.85 4.27
C LEU A 102 35.36 2.06 5.65
N GLU A 103 35.31 3.30 6.08
CA GLU A 103 34.61 3.70 7.29
C GLU A 103 33.15 4.07 6.97
N SER A 104 32.34 4.25 8.01
CA SER A 104 30.92 4.65 7.83
C SER A 104 30.75 5.96 7.04
N GLU A 105 31.77 6.81 7.00
CA GLU A 105 31.78 8.07 6.25
C GLU A 105 31.95 7.88 4.73
N ASP A 106 32.55 6.76 4.32
CA ASP A 106 32.83 6.44 2.91
C ASP A 106 31.67 5.68 2.24
N ILE A 107 30.70 5.23 3.04
CA ILE A 107 29.56 4.45 2.55
C ILE A 107 28.39 5.40 2.29
N TRP A 108 28.11 5.61 1.01
CA TRP A 108 27.00 6.44 0.55
C TRP A 108 25.94 5.58 -0.11
N ASN A 109 24.68 5.78 0.27
CA ASN A 109 23.53 5.24 -0.44
C ASN A 109 22.83 6.37 -1.19
N MET A 110 22.50 6.13 -2.45
CA MET A 110 21.76 7.06 -3.29
C MET A 110 20.54 6.35 -3.85
N ASP A 111 19.38 7.00 -3.76
CA ASP A 111 18.14 6.47 -4.32
C ASP A 111 17.31 7.59 -4.97
N GLU A 112 16.47 7.19 -5.92
CA GLU A 112 15.59 8.07 -6.66
C GLU A 112 14.17 8.01 -6.09
N THR A 113 13.59 9.17 -5.81
CA THR A 113 12.19 9.28 -5.42
C THR A 113 11.44 10.22 -6.35
N GLY A 114 10.27 9.77 -6.81
CA GLY A 114 9.37 10.60 -7.61
C GLY A 114 8.51 11.48 -6.69
N ILE A 115 8.68 12.79 -6.78
CA ILE A 115 7.84 13.76 -6.06
C ILE A 115 6.77 14.30 -6.99
N THR A 116 5.51 14.13 -6.60
CA THR A 116 4.38 14.70 -7.35
C THR A 116 4.20 16.16 -6.99
N THR A 117 4.19 17.02 -8.01
CA THR A 117 3.88 18.46 -7.86
C THR A 117 2.40 18.75 -7.64
N VAL A 118 1.53 17.74 -7.76
CA VAL A 118 0.10 17.85 -7.50
C VAL A 118 -0.16 17.53 -6.03
N GLN A 119 -0.83 18.45 -5.33
CA GLN A 119 -1.32 18.18 -3.99
C GLN A 119 -2.35 17.03 -4.05
N THR A 120 -2.05 15.92 -3.38
CA THR A 120 -3.07 14.93 -3.07
C THR A 120 -4.02 15.55 -2.05
N GLN A 121 -5.28 15.73 -2.44
CA GLN A 121 -6.33 16.17 -1.51
C GLN A 121 -6.44 15.14 -0.39
N ASP A 122 -6.30 15.57 0.86
CA ASP A 122 -6.55 14.72 2.02
C ASP A 122 -8.05 14.71 2.38
N HIS A 123 -8.46 13.87 3.31
CA HIS A 123 -9.84 13.69 3.72
C HIS A 123 -10.39 14.95 4.39
N PHE A 124 -11.44 15.55 3.81
CA PHE A 124 -12.13 16.70 4.41
C PHE A 124 -13.42 16.28 5.12
N VAL A 125 -13.69 16.88 6.28
CA VAL A 125 -14.97 16.75 6.97
C VAL A 125 -16.00 17.63 6.25
N ALA A 126 -17.07 17.01 5.75
CA ALA A 126 -18.11 17.71 5.02
C ALA A 126 -19.52 17.39 5.56
N ARG A 127 -20.50 18.22 5.20
CA ARG A 127 -21.89 18.03 5.61
C ARG A 127 -22.44 16.72 5.05
N LYS A 128 -22.97 15.89 5.94
CA LYS A 128 -23.67 14.63 5.62
C LYS A 128 -24.79 14.90 4.60
N GLY A 129 -24.74 14.24 3.44
CA GLY A 129 -25.76 14.35 2.38
C GLY A 129 -25.29 15.06 1.10
N PHE A 130 -24.13 15.71 1.09
CA PHE A 130 -23.54 16.29 -0.11
C PHE A 130 -22.52 15.32 -0.73
N LYS A 131 -22.77 14.89 -1.98
CA LYS A 131 -21.92 13.93 -2.70
C LYS A 131 -20.74 14.57 -3.44
N GLU A 132 -20.83 15.86 -3.76
CA GLU A 132 -19.79 16.58 -4.49
C GLU A 132 -19.33 17.77 -3.66
N ILE A 133 -18.09 17.68 -3.19
CA ILE A 133 -17.36 18.81 -2.61
C ILE A 133 -16.36 19.19 -3.70
N GLY A 134 -16.62 20.32 -4.37
CA GLY A 134 -15.70 20.82 -5.38
C GLY A 134 -14.40 21.26 -4.72
N CYS A 135 -13.31 20.54 -4.98
CA CYS A 135 -11.98 21.02 -4.67
C CYS A 135 -11.27 21.33 -5.99
N VAL A 136 -10.95 22.61 -6.19
CA VAL A 136 -10.23 23.09 -7.36
C VAL A 136 -8.78 22.64 -7.23
N THR A 137 -8.43 21.52 -7.86
CA THR A 137 -7.03 21.23 -8.16
C THR A 137 -6.66 21.94 -9.45
N SER A 138 -5.58 22.71 -9.43
CA SER A 138 -4.99 23.23 -10.66
C SER A 138 -4.72 22.05 -11.58
N ALA A 139 -5.48 21.99 -12.67
CA ALA A 139 -5.41 20.96 -13.70
C ALA A 139 -4.16 21.10 -14.58
N GLU A 140 -3.02 21.48 -14.00
CA GLU A 140 -1.73 21.38 -14.65
C GLU A 140 -1.18 20.00 -14.32
N ARG A 141 -1.33 19.07 -15.27
CA ARG A 141 -0.81 17.70 -15.22
C ARG A 141 0.48 17.61 -14.40
N GLY A 142 0.39 16.84 -13.31
CA GLY A 142 1.49 16.49 -12.43
C GLY A 142 2.67 15.93 -13.20
N ASN A 143 3.65 16.79 -13.41
CA ASN A 143 4.98 16.36 -13.78
C ASN A 143 5.61 15.82 -12.50
N LEU A 144 5.78 14.49 -12.45
CA LEU A 144 6.60 13.83 -11.45
C LEU A 144 8.02 14.37 -11.61
N VAL A 145 8.50 15.10 -10.60
CA VAL A 145 9.90 15.52 -10.55
C VAL A 145 10.64 14.42 -9.81
N THR A 146 11.66 13.86 -10.44
CA THR A 146 12.48 12.84 -9.80
C THR A 146 13.56 13.55 -8.99
N VAL A 147 13.75 13.13 -7.75
CA VAL A 147 14.79 13.64 -6.87
C VAL A 147 15.72 12.50 -6.52
N ALA A 148 17.00 12.65 -6.83
CA ALA A 148 18.05 11.78 -6.33
C ALA A 148 18.59 12.36 -5.03
N VAL A 149 18.58 11.55 -3.98
CA VAL A 149 19.09 11.91 -2.65
C VAL A 149 20.16 10.91 -2.27
N ALA A 150 21.31 11.41 -1.81
CA ALA A 150 22.39 10.58 -1.30
C ALA A 150 22.66 10.88 0.17
N VAL A 151 22.77 9.83 0.97
CA VAL A 151 23.01 9.89 2.42
C VAL A 151 24.14 8.94 2.78
N SER A 152 25.08 9.40 3.60
CA SER A 152 26.17 8.58 4.13
C SER A 152 25.70 7.75 5.32
N ALA A 153 26.39 6.64 5.60
CA ALA A 153 26.12 5.85 6.80
C ALA A 153 26.46 6.59 8.10
N SER A 154 27.31 7.63 8.03
CA SER A 154 27.58 8.55 9.15
C SER A 154 26.48 9.60 9.39
N GLY A 155 25.49 9.70 8.49
CA GLY A 155 24.34 10.63 8.62
C GLY A 155 24.51 11.96 7.89
N ASN A 156 25.57 12.14 7.10
CA ASN A 156 25.70 13.27 6.20
C ASN A 156 24.78 13.08 4.98
N SER A 157 24.32 14.17 4.38
CA SER A 157 23.56 14.13 3.13
C SER A 157 24.17 15.05 2.09
N ILE A 158 24.15 14.60 0.84
CA ILE A 158 24.42 15.47 -0.32
C ILE A 158 23.12 16.18 -0.66
N THR A 159 23.21 17.45 -1.03
CA THR A 159 22.08 18.24 -1.49
C THR A 159 21.32 17.53 -2.61
N PRO A 160 19.98 17.56 -2.58
CA PRO A 160 19.18 16.79 -3.52
C PRO A 160 19.42 17.24 -4.96
N PHE A 161 19.44 16.26 -5.87
CA PHE A 161 19.57 16.47 -7.30
C PHE A 161 18.21 16.29 -7.98
N PHE A 162 17.74 17.31 -8.71
CA PHE A 162 16.41 17.31 -9.30
C PHE A 162 16.45 16.99 -10.80
N ILE A 163 15.65 16.02 -11.24
CA ILE A 163 15.41 15.72 -12.65
C ILE A 163 13.99 16.15 -13.02
N PHE A 164 13.91 17.14 -13.90
CA PHE A 164 12.63 17.62 -14.42
C PHE A 164 12.28 16.89 -15.73
N PRO A 165 11.03 16.43 -15.91
CA PRO A 165 10.56 15.79 -17.14
C PRO A 165 10.39 16.82 -18.27
N ARG A 166 11.51 17.32 -18.80
CA ARG A 166 11.59 18.38 -19.83
C ARG A 166 12.78 18.14 -20.74
N VAL A 167 12.73 18.70 -21.95
CA VAL A 167 13.83 18.64 -22.91
C VAL A 167 14.90 19.70 -22.61
N LYS A 168 14.50 20.87 -22.08
CA LYS A 168 15.40 21.98 -21.76
C LYS A 168 15.35 22.28 -20.27
N PHE A 169 16.51 22.26 -19.63
CA PHE A 169 16.65 22.72 -18.25
C PHE A 169 16.58 24.24 -18.21
N LYS A 170 15.91 24.77 -17.20
CA LYS A 170 15.80 26.21 -16.96
C LYS A 170 16.20 26.47 -15.52
N SER A 171 17.10 27.43 -15.30
CA SER A 171 17.70 27.73 -13.99
C SER A 171 16.66 28.03 -12.91
N TYR A 172 15.58 28.72 -13.27
CA TYR A 172 14.49 29.01 -12.33
C TYR A 172 13.74 27.77 -11.81
N SER A 173 13.95 26.59 -12.40
CA SER A 173 13.33 25.34 -11.92
C SER A 173 13.83 24.93 -10.53
N LEU A 174 14.98 25.47 -10.10
CA LEU A 174 15.54 25.27 -8.76
C LEU A 174 15.17 26.39 -7.77
N ASN A 175 14.29 27.32 -8.16
CA ASN A 175 13.86 28.39 -7.24
C ASN A 175 13.14 27.77 -6.03
N GLY A 176 13.69 27.98 -4.83
CA GLY A 176 13.18 27.41 -3.58
C GLY A 176 13.70 26.00 -3.25
N ALA A 177 14.63 25.45 -4.05
CA ALA A 177 15.38 24.26 -3.66
C ALA A 177 16.39 24.58 -2.54
N PRO A 178 16.81 23.58 -1.74
CA PRO A 178 17.88 23.76 -0.77
C PRO A 178 19.16 24.34 -1.40
N ASP A 179 19.85 25.19 -0.66
CA ASP A 179 21.10 25.79 -1.12
C ASP A 179 22.14 24.71 -1.43
N GLY A 180 22.69 24.72 -2.65
CA GLY A 180 23.60 23.70 -3.14
C GLY A 180 22.93 22.55 -3.92
N SER A 181 21.61 22.60 -4.14
CA SER A 181 20.92 21.68 -5.04
C SER A 181 21.26 21.94 -6.50
N ALA A 182 21.46 20.87 -7.24
CA ALA A 182 21.65 20.88 -8.69
C ALA A 182 20.47 20.17 -9.37
N GLY A 183 20.35 20.36 -10.68
CA GLY A 183 19.31 19.68 -11.43
C GLY A 183 19.57 19.64 -12.91
N ALA A 184 18.89 18.69 -13.55
CA ALA A 184 18.94 18.45 -14.97
C ALA A 184 17.52 18.28 -15.53
N ALA A 185 17.40 18.34 -16.86
CA ALA A 185 16.16 18.04 -17.56
C ALA A 185 16.36 16.77 -18.38
N SER A 186 15.39 15.86 -18.28
CA SER A 186 15.33 14.64 -19.07
C SER A 186 13.95 14.53 -19.70
N PRO A 187 13.81 14.21 -21.00
CA PRO A 187 12.50 14.03 -21.63
C PRO A 187 11.66 12.94 -20.96
N SER A 188 12.30 11.92 -20.37
CA SER A 188 11.64 10.81 -19.69
C SER A 188 11.30 11.11 -18.23
N GLY A 189 11.90 12.16 -17.63
CA GLY A 189 11.84 12.42 -16.19
C GLY A 189 12.70 11.51 -15.33
N TRP A 190 13.48 10.61 -15.93
CA TRP A 190 14.39 9.69 -15.24
C TRP A 190 15.85 10.09 -15.44
N MET A 191 16.74 9.66 -14.54
CA MET A 191 18.18 9.76 -14.76
C MET A 191 18.58 8.91 -15.97
N THR A 192 19.45 9.47 -16.80
CA THR A 192 20.10 8.80 -17.92
C THR A 192 21.61 8.92 -17.74
N GLU A 193 22.38 8.15 -18.50
CA GLU A 193 23.86 8.13 -18.41
C GLU A 193 24.47 9.54 -18.49
N VAL A 194 23.84 10.40 -19.30
CA VAL A 194 24.28 11.78 -19.45
C VAL A 194 24.31 12.48 -18.10
N GLN A 195 23.37 12.28 -17.16
CA GLN A 195 23.39 13.02 -15.89
C GLN A 195 24.43 12.55 -14.85
N PHE A 196 25.24 11.51 -15.15
CA PHE A 196 26.27 10.98 -14.23
C PHE A 196 27.68 11.56 -14.47
N PHE A 197 27.78 12.69 -15.18
CA PHE A 197 29.04 13.37 -15.48
C PHE A 197 29.72 14.08 -14.30
#